data_AF-A0A925XYW5-F1
#
_entry.id   AF-A0A925XYW5-F1
#
_cell.length_a   1.000
_cell.length_b   1.000
_cell.length_c   1.000
_cell.angle_alpha   90.00
_cell.angle_beta   90.00
_cell.angle_gamma   90.00
#
_symmetry.space_group_name_H-M   'P 1'
#
loop_
_entity.id
_entity.type
_entity.pdbx_description
1 polymer ?
#
loop_
_entity_poly.entity_id
_entity_poly.type
_entity_poly.pdbx_seq_one_letter_code
_entity_poly.pdbx_strand_id
1 'polypeptide(L)'
;MARRSAVIKAVVVLLVVWAVVWGIRSYAGSRKITAERVNREVAAAKFADWSETSAAPNAVQAERREKSLRNIAGLVNRLDFQEREKNRENRAGEDFFRLLSPQEKGLFVELTVAESMNSFMKALDAMKPEQRKRFVEQGLKEIENGRTQEGMERADAMSDELLEKISSEGMRAYFEKSTADTKLDLAPLMDAMNETMQGLRGNEFGPRSR
;
A
#
# COMPACT_ATOMS: atom_id res chain seq x y z
N MET A 1 -33.82 14.88 -47.93
CA MET A 1 -32.54 14.12 -47.80
C MET A 1 -31.60 14.71 -46.74
N ALA A 2 -31.45 16.04 -46.62
CA ALA A 2 -30.51 16.69 -45.69
C ALA A 2 -30.69 16.37 -44.17
N ARG A 3 -31.92 16.15 -43.69
CA ARG A 3 -32.17 15.77 -42.29
C ARG A 3 -31.61 14.38 -41.94
N ARG A 4 -31.69 13.42 -42.85
CA ARG A 4 -31.15 12.05 -42.62
C ARG A 4 -29.63 12.06 -42.54
N SER A 5 -28.94 12.83 -43.39
CA SER A 5 -27.49 12.96 -43.32
C SER A 5 -26.99 13.68 -42.06
N ALA A 6 -27.75 14.66 -41.54
CA ALA A 6 -27.42 15.34 -40.29
C ALA A 6 -27.53 14.41 -39.08
N VAL A 7 -28.61 13.61 -39.02
CA VAL A 7 -28.80 12.61 -37.95
C VAL A 7 -27.72 11.54 -37.98
N ILE A 8 -27.37 11.03 -39.18
CA ILE A 8 -26.29 10.03 -39.31
C ILE A 8 -24.95 10.61 -38.84
N LYS A 9 -24.62 11.85 -39.22
CA LYS A 9 -23.38 12.51 -38.76
C LYS A 9 -23.38 12.70 -37.23
N ALA A 10 -24.51 13.09 -36.64
CA ALA A 10 -24.62 13.24 -35.19
C ALA A 10 -24.42 11.91 -34.44
N VAL A 11 -25.01 10.81 -34.95
CA VAL A 11 -24.82 9.47 -34.40
C VAL A 11 -23.36 9.02 -34.52
N VAL A 12 -22.71 9.27 -35.67
CA VAL A 12 -21.29 8.94 -35.85
C VAL A 12 -20.40 9.71 -34.88
N VAL A 13 -20.62 11.01 -34.72
CA VAL A 13 -19.87 11.82 -33.74
C VAL A 13 -20.07 11.28 -32.32
N LEU A 14 -21.31 10.93 -31.96
CA LEU A 14 -21.62 10.37 -30.64
C LEU A 14 -20.89 9.03 -30.41
N LEU A 15 -20.85 8.15 -31.42
CA LEU A 15 -20.14 6.88 -31.36
C LEU A 15 -18.62 7.07 -31.24
N VAL A 16 -18.05 8.05 -31.96
CA VAL A 16 -16.62 8.38 -31.86
C VAL A 16 -16.29 8.89 -30.47
N VAL A 17 -17.10 9.79 -29.91
CA VAL A 17 -16.92 10.29 -28.54
C VAL A 17 -16.98 9.14 -27.53
N TRP A 18 -17.97 8.25 -27.67
CA TRP A 18 -18.09 7.07 -26.80
C TRP A 18 -16.90 6.12 -26.93
N ALA A 19 -16.40 5.88 -28.14
CA ALA A 19 -15.21 5.07 -28.37
C ALA A 19 -13.96 5.68 -27.74
N VAL A 20 -13.80 7.01 -27.82
CA VAL A 20 -12.70 7.74 -27.17
C VAL A 20 -12.80 7.65 -25.65
N VAL A 21 -13.98 7.90 -25.08
CA VAL A 21 -14.21 7.77 -23.62
C VAL A 21 -13.93 6.36 -23.14
N TRP A 22 -14.41 5.34 -23.86
CA TRP A 22 -14.17 3.94 -23.54
C TRP A 22 -12.69 3.57 -23.67
N GLY A 23 -12.01 4.05 -24.72
CA GLY A 23 -10.57 3.87 -24.92
C GLY A 23 -9.74 4.47 -23.79
N ILE A 24 -10.04 5.71 -23.37
CA ILE A 24 -9.38 6.37 -22.23
C ILE A 24 -9.67 5.62 -20.94
N ARG A 25 -10.92 5.23 -20.69
CA ARG A 25 -11.31 4.50 -19.47
C ARG A 25 -10.65 3.12 -19.40
N SER A 26 -10.59 2.39 -20.50
CA SER A 26 -9.92 1.09 -20.59
C SER A 26 -8.41 1.23 -20.39
N TYR A 27 -7.79 2.24 -21.00
CA TYR A 27 -6.38 2.54 -20.81
C TYR A 27 -6.07 2.91 -19.36
N ALA A 28 -6.87 3.78 -18.73
CA ALA A 28 -6.73 4.14 -17.33
C ALA A 28 -6.96 2.94 -16.40
N GLY A 29 -7.91 2.05 -16.71
CA GLY A 29 -8.16 0.82 -15.97
C GLY A 29 -6.98 -0.16 -16.04
N SER A 30 -6.39 -0.35 -17.22
CA SER A 30 -5.22 -1.23 -17.41
C SER A 30 -3.94 -0.77 -16.68
N ARG A 31 -3.89 0.51 -16.29
CA ARG A 31 -2.79 1.08 -15.49
C ARG A 31 -2.94 0.83 -13.99
N LYS A 32 -4.14 0.48 -13.50
CA LYS A 32 -4.34 0.13 -12.09
C LYS A 32 -3.60 -1.16 -11.76
N ILE A 33 -2.79 -1.12 -10.71
CA ILE A 33 -2.14 -2.31 -10.16
C ILE A 33 -3.12 -2.93 -9.16
N THR A 34 -3.36 -4.23 -9.27
CA THR A 34 -4.29 -4.97 -8.41
C THR A 34 -3.55 -5.99 -7.54
N ALA A 35 -4.17 -6.43 -6.45
CA ALA A 35 -3.64 -7.48 -5.58
C ALA A 35 -3.34 -8.77 -6.36
N GLU A 36 -4.22 -9.16 -7.30
CA GLU A 36 -4.01 -10.36 -8.12
C GLU A 36 -2.79 -10.22 -9.03
N ARG A 37 -2.49 -9.00 -9.51
CA ARG A 37 -1.28 -8.77 -10.29
C ARG A 37 -0.03 -8.95 -9.44
N VAL A 38 -0.02 -8.43 -8.21
CA VAL A 38 1.09 -8.63 -7.27
C VAL A 38 1.28 -10.11 -6.97
N ASN A 39 0.19 -10.82 -6.65
CA ASN A 39 0.24 -12.26 -6.35
C ASN A 39 0.73 -13.09 -7.54
N ARG A 40 0.32 -12.75 -8.77
CA ARG A 40 0.84 -13.41 -9.98
C ARG A 40 2.34 -13.21 -10.16
N GLU A 41 2.84 -12.00 -9.91
CA GLU A 41 4.27 -11.69 -10.06
C GLU A 41 5.11 -12.37 -8.97
N VAL A 42 4.61 -12.41 -7.74
CA VAL A 42 5.18 -13.19 -6.63
C VAL A 42 5.28 -14.67 -7.00
N ALA A 43 4.18 -15.27 -7.47
CA ALA A 43 4.13 -16.68 -7.87
C ALA A 43 5.05 -16.98 -9.07
N ALA A 44 5.10 -16.09 -10.06
CA ALA A 44 5.93 -16.24 -11.24
C ALA A 44 7.44 -16.17 -10.92
N ALA A 45 7.81 -15.40 -9.89
CA ALA A 45 9.20 -15.26 -9.48
C ALA A 45 9.78 -16.53 -8.83
N LYS A 46 8.93 -17.44 -8.31
CA LYS A 46 9.32 -18.74 -7.73
C LYS A 46 10.46 -18.61 -6.73
N PHE A 47 10.25 -17.77 -5.71
CA PHE A 47 11.21 -17.59 -4.63
C PHE A 47 11.40 -18.93 -3.89
N ALA A 48 12.64 -19.42 -3.86
CA ALA A 48 13.04 -20.50 -2.97
C ALA A 48 13.08 -19.99 -1.51
N ASP A 49 12.88 -20.89 -0.56
CA ASP A 49 12.97 -20.56 0.86
C ASP A 49 14.43 -20.27 1.26
N TRP A 50 14.73 -18.99 1.47
CA TRP A 50 16.02 -18.50 1.96
C TRP A 50 15.90 -17.90 3.38
N SER A 51 14.82 -18.20 4.10
CA SER A 51 14.52 -17.65 5.43
C SER A 51 15.67 -17.81 6.44
N GLU A 52 16.34 -18.96 6.43
CA GLU A 52 17.47 -19.28 7.29
C GLU A 52 18.84 -18.99 6.65
N THR A 53 18.85 -18.60 5.38
CA THR A 53 20.09 -18.46 4.60
C THR A 53 20.66 -17.06 4.74
N SER A 54 21.85 -16.96 5.31
CA SER A 54 22.54 -15.66 5.49
C SER A 54 23.24 -15.17 4.22
N ALA A 55 23.50 -16.04 3.24
CA ALA A 55 24.24 -15.71 2.03
C ALA A 55 23.69 -16.46 0.80
N ALA A 56 23.54 -15.75 -0.32
CA ALA A 56 22.99 -16.33 -1.54
C ALA A 56 23.86 -17.50 -2.08
N PRO A 57 23.25 -18.56 -2.63
CA PRO A 57 23.98 -19.72 -3.15
C PRO A 57 24.95 -19.36 -4.30
N ASN A 58 24.63 -18.33 -5.09
CA ASN A 58 25.52 -17.74 -6.08
C ASN A 58 25.06 -16.31 -6.45
N ALA A 59 25.99 -15.53 -7.02
CA ALA A 59 25.75 -14.13 -7.39
C ALA A 59 24.64 -13.94 -8.45
N VAL A 60 24.53 -14.86 -9.42
CA VAL A 60 23.53 -14.77 -10.49
C VAL A 60 22.10 -14.92 -9.93
N GLN A 61 21.90 -15.86 -9.00
CA GLN A 61 20.61 -16.03 -8.34
C GLN A 61 20.29 -14.88 -7.39
N ALA A 62 21.30 -14.34 -6.70
CA ALA A 62 21.14 -13.16 -5.84
C ALA A 62 20.63 -11.96 -6.65
N GLU A 63 21.27 -11.65 -7.77
CA GLU A 63 20.90 -10.53 -8.64
C GLU A 63 19.49 -10.71 -9.22
N ARG A 64 19.16 -11.93 -9.66
CA ARG A 64 17.81 -12.24 -10.17
C ARG A 64 16.74 -12.04 -9.11
N ARG A 65 16.97 -12.49 -7.88
CA ARG A 65 16.01 -12.34 -6.77
C ARG A 65 15.88 -10.88 -6.36
N GLU A 66 16.98 -10.15 -6.24
CA GLU A 66 16.95 -8.72 -5.92
C GLU A 66 16.13 -7.95 -6.96
N LYS A 67 16.35 -8.20 -8.25
CA LYS A 67 15.58 -7.56 -9.33
C LYS A 67 14.09 -7.87 -9.25
N SER A 68 13.76 -9.13 -8.95
CA SER A 68 12.36 -9.56 -8.77
C SER A 68 11.72 -8.90 -7.55
N LEU A 69 12.47 -8.83 -6.44
CA LEU A 69 12.05 -8.19 -5.20
C LEU A 69 11.75 -6.70 -5.40
N ARG A 70 12.64 -5.98 -6.09
CA ARG A 70 12.44 -4.56 -6.44
C ARG A 70 11.21 -4.34 -7.31
N ASN A 71 10.97 -5.23 -8.27
CA ASN A 71 9.77 -5.16 -9.12
C ASN A 71 8.50 -5.38 -8.30
N ILE A 72 8.47 -6.41 -7.45
CA ILE A 72 7.31 -6.71 -6.58
C ILE A 72 7.06 -5.53 -5.63
N ALA A 73 8.09 -5.00 -4.97
CA ALA A 73 7.97 -3.83 -4.10
C ALA A 73 7.38 -2.61 -4.85
N GLY A 74 7.85 -2.35 -6.08
CA GLY A 74 7.30 -1.28 -6.92
C GLY A 74 5.83 -1.48 -7.29
N LEU A 75 5.36 -2.72 -7.43
CA LEU A 75 3.94 -3.01 -7.64
C LEU A 75 3.12 -2.80 -6.36
N VAL A 76 3.62 -3.28 -5.22
CA VAL A 76 2.98 -3.11 -3.90
C VAL A 76 2.76 -1.62 -3.58
N ASN A 77 3.77 -0.77 -3.81
CA ASN A 77 3.65 0.67 -3.55
C ASN A 77 2.59 1.37 -4.41
N ARG A 78 2.30 0.82 -5.59
CA ARG A 78 1.34 1.35 -6.54
C ARG A 78 -0.08 0.80 -6.36
N LEU A 79 -0.28 -0.13 -5.42
CA LEU A 79 -1.62 -0.55 -5.01
C LEU A 79 -2.33 0.63 -4.35
N ASP A 80 -3.59 0.84 -4.74
CA ASP A 80 -4.49 1.73 -3.99
C ASP A 80 -4.93 1.06 -2.68
N PHE A 81 -5.58 1.82 -1.79
CA PHE A 81 -5.92 1.33 -0.45
C PHE A 81 -6.74 0.03 -0.46
N GLN A 82 -7.80 -0.01 -1.27
CA GLN A 82 -8.67 -1.19 -1.38
C GLN A 82 -7.89 -2.41 -1.87
N GLU A 83 -6.99 -2.23 -2.85
CA GLU A 83 -6.17 -3.32 -3.36
C GLU A 83 -5.07 -3.74 -2.36
N ARG A 84 -4.56 -2.84 -1.51
CA ARG A 84 -3.64 -3.20 -0.42
C ARG A 84 -4.33 -4.02 0.65
N GLU A 85 -5.57 -3.67 1.00
CA GLU A 85 -6.37 -4.41 1.96
C GLU A 85 -6.61 -5.84 1.48
N LYS A 86 -7.09 -6.02 0.25
CA LYS A 86 -7.21 -7.35 -0.39
C LYS A 86 -5.89 -8.10 -0.44
N ASN A 87 -4.78 -7.42 -0.74
CA ASN A 87 -3.47 -8.05 -0.79
C ASN A 87 -3.02 -8.59 0.58
N ARG A 88 -3.45 -7.95 1.68
CA ARG A 88 -3.19 -8.41 3.05
C ARG A 88 -4.08 -9.57 3.45
N GLU A 89 -5.38 -9.50 3.16
CA GLU A 89 -6.34 -10.56 3.49
C GLU A 89 -5.96 -11.90 2.86
N ASN A 90 -5.42 -11.86 1.65
CA ASN A 90 -5.02 -13.05 0.92
C ASN A 90 -3.80 -13.77 1.51
N ARG A 91 -3.12 -13.23 2.52
CA ARG A 91 -1.89 -13.75 3.18
C ARG A 91 -0.71 -14.09 2.25
N ALA A 92 -0.87 -13.99 0.92
CA ALA A 92 0.16 -14.27 -0.07
C ALA A 92 1.41 -13.40 0.08
N GLY A 93 1.23 -12.16 0.54
CA GLY A 93 2.34 -11.27 0.89
C GLY A 93 3.13 -11.75 2.11
N GLU A 94 2.46 -12.34 3.10
CA GLU A 94 3.10 -12.89 4.30
C GLU A 94 3.88 -14.16 3.98
N ASP A 95 3.29 -15.07 3.21
CA ASP A 95 3.96 -16.30 2.77
C ASP A 95 5.17 -16.00 1.89
N PHE A 96 5.05 -15.03 0.98
CA PHE A 96 6.18 -14.53 0.20
C PHE A 96 7.29 -13.96 1.10
N PHE A 97 6.92 -13.12 2.06
CA PHE A 97 7.87 -12.46 2.95
C PHE A 97 8.64 -13.47 3.82
N ARG A 98 8.00 -14.57 4.22
CA ARG A 98 8.64 -15.65 4.98
C ARG A 98 9.75 -16.34 4.20
N LEU A 99 9.66 -16.44 2.87
CA LEU A 99 10.69 -17.07 2.02
C LEU A 99 11.94 -16.22 1.83
N LEU A 100 11.90 -14.95 2.24
CA LEU A 100 13.00 -14.00 2.05
C LEU A 100 14.09 -14.19 3.10
N SER A 101 15.35 -14.03 2.69
CA SER A 101 16.46 -13.95 3.64
C SER A 101 16.36 -12.68 4.50
N PRO A 102 17.07 -12.60 5.65
CA PRO A 102 17.06 -11.40 6.49
C PRO A 102 17.43 -10.12 5.73
N GLN A 103 18.38 -10.19 4.79
CA GLN A 103 18.78 -9.04 3.97
C GLN A 103 17.69 -8.65 2.96
N GLU A 104 17.04 -9.64 2.34
CA GLU A 104 15.95 -9.41 1.39
C GLU A 104 14.72 -8.83 2.10
N LYS A 105 14.41 -9.30 3.31
CA LYS A 105 13.35 -8.72 4.15
C LYS A 105 13.63 -7.24 4.43
N GLY A 106 14.86 -6.91 4.82
CA GLY A 106 15.29 -5.53 5.04
C GLY A 106 15.09 -4.65 3.80
N LEU A 107 15.58 -5.11 2.65
CA LEU A 107 15.43 -4.40 1.37
C LEU A 107 13.95 -4.24 0.97
N PHE A 108 13.13 -5.27 1.14
CA PHE A 108 11.71 -5.22 0.79
C PHE A 108 10.95 -4.21 1.66
N VAL A 109 11.21 -4.21 2.97
CA VAL A 109 10.63 -3.24 3.91
C VAL A 109 11.10 -1.82 3.56
N GLU A 110 12.38 -1.61 3.28
CA GLU A 110 12.88 -0.31 2.86
C GLU A 110 12.14 0.19 1.59
N LEU A 111 12.02 -0.67 0.58
CA LEU A 111 11.37 -0.30 -0.67
C LEU A 111 9.87 -0.08 -0.52
N THR A 112 9.19 -0.76 0.40
CA THR A 112 7.72 -0.69 0.52
C THR A 112 7.22 0.25 1.62
N VAL A 113 7.97 0.38 2.70
CA VAL A 113 7.56 1.11 3.90
C VAL A 113 8.26 2.46 4.00
N ALA A 114 9.47 2.65 3.45
CA ALA A 114 10.23 3.87 3.72
C ALA A 114 9.56 5.15 3.18
N GLU A 115 8.90 5.10 2.03
CA GLU A 115 8.27 6.29 1.44
C GLU A 115 6.95 6.68 2.14
N SER A 116 6.12 5.69 2.47
CA SER A 116 4.92 5.91 3.29
C SER A 116 5.31 6.38 4.68
N MET A 117 6.34 5.77 5.27
CA MET A 117 6.91 6.17 6.56
C MET A 117 7.43 7.59 6.53
N ASN A 118 8.22 7.98 5.54
CA ASN A 118 8.79 9.33 5.48
C ASN A 118 7.69 10.40 5.35
N SER A 119 6.65 10.12 4.55
CA SER A 119 5.49 11.01 4.41
C SER A 119 4.69 11.11 5.71
N PHE A 120 4.48 9.99 6.37
CA PHE A 120 3.84 9.89 7.66
C PHE A 120 4.60 10.65 8.76
N MET A 121 5.91 10.44 8.84
CA MET A 121 6.79 11.12 9.79
C MET A 121 6.79 12.63 9.60
N LYS A 122 6.88 13.11 8.36
CA LYS A 122 6.77 14.56 8.05
C LYS A 122 5.45 15.16 8.53
N ALA A 123 4.35 14.41 8.41
CA ALA A 123 3.05 14.87 8.86
C ALA A 123 2.97 14.97 10.38
N LEU A 124 3.49 13.96 11.08
CA LEU A 124 3.59 14.00 12.54
C LEU A 124 4.47 15.14 13.03
N ASP A 125 5.62 15.36 12.41
CA ASP A 125 6.57 16.42 12.79
C ASP A 125 5.96 17.83 12.63
N ALA A 126 5.01 17.99 11.71
CA ALA A 126 4.30 19.25 11.48
C ALA A 126 3.17 19.53 12.51
N MET A 127 2.84 18.57 13.37
CA MET A 127 1.72 18.66 14.32
C MET A 127 2.18 18.88 15.77
N LYS A 128 1.36 19.60 16.56
CA LYS A 128 1.57 19.74 18.01
C LYS A 128 1.34 18.38 18.72
N PRO A 129 1.93 18.13 19.91
CA PRO A 129 1.83 16.84 20.61
C PRO A 129 0.40 16.29 20.74
N GLU A 130 -0.54 17.14 21.14
CA GLU A 130 -1.96 16.76 21.29
C GLU A 130 -2.65 16.44 19.95
N GLN A 131 -2.21 17.08 18.86
CA GLN A 131 -2.72 16.81 17.51
C GLN A 131 -2.16 15.49 16.97
N ARG A 132 -0.89 15.18 17.24
CA ARG A 132 -0.29 13.88 16.91
C ARG A 132 -1.06 12.74 17.57
N LYS A 133 -1.38 12.87 18.85
CA LYS A 133 -2.13 11.86 19.61
C LYS A 133 -3.50 11.58 18.96
N ARG A 134 -4.28 12.64 18.71
CA ARG A 134 -5.59 12.51 18.04
C ARG A 134 -5.49 11.93 16.63
N PHE A 135 -4.45 12.29 15.90
CA PHE A 135 -4.20 11.77 14.54
C PHE A 135 -3.91 10.27 14.54
N VAL A 136 -3.13 9.79 15.51
CA VAL A 136 -2.85 8.36 15.74
C VAL A 136 -4.12 7.61 16.18
N GLU A 137 -4.85 8.13 17.17
CA GLU A 137 -6.11 7.55 17.64
C GLU A 137 -7.14 7.42 16.52
N GLN A 138 -7.23 8.42 15.64
CA GLN A 138 -8.14 8.36 14.51
C GLN A 138 -7.72 7.32 13.47
N GLY A 139 -6.41 7.19 13.19
CA GLY A 139 -5.89 6.13 12.33
C GLY A 139 -6.16 4.72 12.88
N LEU A 140 -6.04 4.53 14.20
CA LEU A 140 -6.37 3.27 14.86
C LEU A 140 -7.87 2.95 14.77
N LYS A 141 -8.76 3.93 14.94
CA LYS A 141 -10.20 3.73 14.78
C LYS A 141 -10.61 3.34 13.36
N GLU A 142 -9.98 3.90 12.33
CA GLU A 142 -10.24 3.50 10.94
C GLU A 142 -9.80 2.05 10.68
N ILE A 143 -8.74 1.60 11.37
CA ILE A 143 -8.29 0.21 11.32
C ILE A 143 -9.29 -0.74 12.00
N GLU A 144 -9.88 -0.34 13.13
CA GLU A 144 -10.90 -1.11 13.85
C GLU A 144 -12.19 -1.26 13.03
N ASN A 145 -12.61 -0.20 12.34
CA ASN A 145 -13.88 -0.18 11.60
C ASN A 145 -13.87 -1.03 10.31
N GLY A 146 -12.70 -1.48 9.84
CA GLY A 146 -12.54 -2.22 8.59
C GLY A 146 -12.16 -3.70 8.70
N ARG A 147 -11.95 -4.26 9.91
CA ARG A 147 -11.28 -5.56 10.07
C ARG A 147 -12.16 -6.73 10.52
N THR A 148 -11.72 -7.94 10.14
CA THR A 148 -12.18 -9.22 10.70
C THR A 148 -11.67 -9.39 12.14
N GLN A 149 -12.39 -10.17 12.96
CA GLN A 149 -12.17 -10.31 14.41
C GLN A 149 -10.73 -10.74 14.79
N GLU A 150 -10.09 -11.59 13.99
CA GLU A 150 -8.71 -12.05 14.20
C GLU A 150 -7.66 -10.95 13.89
N GLY A 151 -8.02 -9.98 13.04
CA GLY A 151 -7.22 -8.79 12.76
C GLY A 151 -7.38 -7.69 13.81
N MET A 152 -8.52 -7.66 14.53
CA MET A 152 -8.77 -6.76 15.66
C MET A 152 -7.90 -7.14 16.87
N GLU A 153 -7.87 -8.41 17.25
CA GLU A 153 -7.10 -8.88 18.42
C GLU A 153 -5.59 -8.62 18.29
N ARG A 154 -5.05 -8.71 17.07
CA ARG A 154 -3.62 -8.45 16.79
C ARG A 154 -3.29 -6.96 16.75
N ALA A 155 -4.24 -6.13 16.33
CA ALA A 155 -4.09 -4.68 16.32
C ALA A 155 -4.19 -4.09 17.73
N ASP A 156 -5.14 -4.56 18.54
CA ASP A 156 -5.35 -4.11 19.92
C ASP A 156 -4.12 -4.36 20.80
N ALA A 157 -3.55 -5.58 20.73
CA ALA A 157 -2.36 -5.94 21.50
C ALA A 157 -1.12 -5.09 21.15
N MET A 158 -1.03 -4.61 19.90
CA MET A 158 0.05 -3.73 19.45
C MET A 158 -0.24 -2.25 19.74
N SER A 159 -1.52 -1.85 19.78
CA SER A 159 -1.94 -0.45 19.84
C SER A 159 -1.57 0.24 21.16
N ASP A 160 -1.71 -0.45 22.29
CA ASP A 160 -1.43 0.12 23.61
C ASP A 160 0.07 0.38 23.82
N GLU A 161 0.92 -0.58 23.44
CA GLU A 161 2.38 -0.43 23.50
C GLU A 161 2.88 0.65 22.52
N LEU A 162 2.25 0.75 21.35
CA LEU A 162 2.56 1.79 20.38
C LEU A 162 2.20 3.17 20.91
N LEU A 163 0.99 3.36 21.42
CA LEU A 163 0.49 4.66 21.90
C LEU A 163 1.37 5.23 23.02
N GLU A 164 1.86 4.39 23.93
CA GLU A 164 2.75 4.78 25.02
C GLU A 164 4.14 5.22 24.52
N LYS A 165 4.77 4.42 23.65
CA LYS A 165 6.10 4.71 23.08
C LYS A 165 6.08 5.88 22.10
N ILE A 166 4.98 6.06 21.36
CA ILE A 166 4.77 7.17 20.43
C ILE A 166 4.69 8.51 21.17
N SER A 167 4.07 8.54 22.35
CA SER A 167 3.91 9.77 23.14
C SER A 167 5.23 10.21 23.82
N SER A 168 6.12 9.26 24.11
CA SER A 168 7.32 9.48 24.95
C SER A 168 8.62 9.65 24.16
N GLU A 169 8.88 8.85 23.13
CA GLU A 169 10.16 8.88 22.37
C GLU A 169 10.04 9.50 20.96
N GLY A 170 8.81 9.68 20.48
CA GLY A 170 8.52 10.11 19.12
C GLY A 170 8.63 8.97 18.10
N MET A 171 7.61 8.83 17.25
CA MET A 171 7.47 7.78 16.23
C MET A 171 8.75 7.49 15.42
N ARG A 172 9.54 8.52 15.12
CA ARG A 172 10.75 8.39 14.28
C ARG A 172 11.79 7.47 14.91
N ALA A 173 12.09 7.69 16.18
CA ALA A 173 13.15 7.01 16.89
C ALA A 173 12.79 5.54 17.12
N TYR A 174 11.51 5.26 17.40
CA TYR A 174 10.99 3.91 17.52
C TYR A 174 11.07 3.18 16.17
N PHE A 175 10.59 3.79 15.07
CA PHE A 175 10.64 3.18 13.75
C PHE A 175 12.07 2.97 13.24
N GLU A 176 12.98 3.93 13.39
CA GLU A 176 14.37 3.78 12.94
C GLU A 176 15.09 2.63 13.66
N LYS A 177 14.80 2.42 14.96
CA LYS A 177 15.39 1.36 15.78
C LYS A 177 14.68 0.00 15.66
N SER A 178 13.49 -0.06 15.07
CA SER A 178 12.68 -1.29 14.96
C SER A 178 13.23 -2.29 13.94
N THR A 179 13.00 -3.59 14.19
CA THR A 179 13.35 -4.68 13.26
C THR A 179 12.47 -4.65 12.01
N ALA A 180 12.87 -5.37 10.97
CA ALA A 180 12.11 -5.45 9.72
C ALA A 180 10.71 -6.06 9.91
N ASP A 181 10.60 -7.09 10.75
CA ASP A 181 9.31 -7.72 11.09
C ASP A 181 8.39 -6.71 11.81
N THR A 182 8.89 -6.00 12.83
CA THR A 182 8.13 -4.94 13.52
C THR A 182 7.71 -3.82 12.56
N LYS A 183 8.56 -3.41 11.62
CA LYS A 183 8.19 -2.40 10.60
C LYS A 183 7.08 -2.87 9.67
N LEU A 184 7.07 -4.16 9.32
CA LEU A 184 6.02 -4.74 8.49
C LEU A 184 4.69 -4.82 9.25
N ASP A 185 4.74 -5.19 10.53
CA ASP A 185 3.57 -5.20 11.41
C ASP A 185 2.94 -3.81 11.57
N LEU A 186 3.77 -2.77 11.45
CA LEU A 186 3.35 -1.37 11.53
C LEU A 186 2.95 -0.75 10.19
N ALA A 187 3.23 -1.42 9.07
CA ALA A 187 2.84 -0.95 7.74
C ALA A 187 1.33 -0.68 7.59
N PRO A 188 0.41 -1.46 8.21
CA PRO A 188 -1.01 -1.14 8.21
C PRO A 188 -1.36 0.21 8.83
N LEU A 189 -0.71 0.55 9.94
CA LEU A 189 -0.89 1.84 10.57
C LEU A 189 -0.41 2.96 9.65
N MET A 190 0.76 2.80 9.06
CA MET A 190 1.32 3.80 8.14
C MET A 190 0.43 4.05 6.92
N ASP A 191 -0.16 2.99 6.38
CA ASP A 191 -1.07 3.09 5.25
C ASP A 191 -2.39 3.75 5.61
N ALA A 192 -3.02 3.37 6.72
CA ALA A 192 -4.24 4.00 7.21
C ALA A 192 -4.01 5.50 7.50
N MET A 193 -2.82 5.86 7.98
CA MET A 193 -2.47 7.25 8.26
C MET A 193 -2.11 8.04 7.00
N ASN A 194 -1.51 7.41 6.00
CA ASN A 194 -1.34 8.00 4.67
C ASN A 194 -2.69 8.20 3.97
N GLU A 195 -3.62 7.27 4.12
CA GLU A 195 -4.99 7.42 3.64
C GLU A 195 -5.74 8.52 4.39
N THR A 196 -5.62 8.60 5.72
CA THR A 196 -6.20 9.72 6.50
C THR A 196 -5.67 11.06 5.99
N MET A 197 -4.36 11.16 5.69
CA MET A 197 -3.78 12.33 5.04
C MET A 197 -4.31 12.59 3.62
N GLN A 198 -4.44 11.55 2.81
CA GLN A 198 -4.95 11.67 1.45
C GLN A 198 -6.45 11.99 1.43
N GLY A 199 -7.23 11.50 2.39
CA GLY A 199 -8.62 11.86 2.63
C GLY A 199 -8.77 13.28 3.15
N LEU A 200 -7.84 13.76 3.98
CA LEU A 200 -7.77 15.18 4.37
C LEU A 200 -7.43 16.09 3.19
N ARG A 201 -6.53 15.68 2.28
CA ARG A 201 -6.22 16.39 1.02
C ARG A 201 -7.34 16.25 -0.04
N GLY A 202 -8.04 15.12 -0.07
CA GLY A 202 -9.13 14.82 -1.01
C GLY A 202 -10.46 15.48 -0.63
N ASN A 203 -10.64 15.85 0.65
CA ASN A 203 -11.77 16.65 1.10
C ASN A 203 -11.69 18.13 0.66
N GLU A 204 -10.61 18.56 0.00
CA GLU A 204 -10.55 19.85 -0.69
C GLU A 204 -11.11 19.81 -2.12
N PHE A 205 -11.44 18.62 -2.65
CA PHE A 205 -12.07 18.45 -3.97
C PHE A 205 -13.19 17.40 -3.98
N GLY A 206 -14.33 17.70 -3.33
CA GLY A 206 -15.59 16.98 -3.60
C GLY A 206 -16.60 17.04 -2.45
N PRO A 207 -17.91 17.26 -2.72
CA PRO A 207 -18.90 17.41 -1.68
C PRO A 207 -19.19 16.08 -0.98
N ARG A 208 -19.19 16.11 0.36
CA ARG A 208 -19.67 15.02 1.20
C ARG A 208 -21.18 14.86 1.00
N SER A 209 -21.61 13.83 0.29
CA SER A 209 -23.00 13.37 0.36
C SER A 209 -23.19 12.69 1.71
N ARG A 210 -24.08 13.26 2.53
CA ARG A 210 -24.64 12.66 3.74
C ARG A 210 -25.45 11.43 3.41
#